data_AF-A0AAW9ILI5-F1
#
_entry.id   AF-A0AAW9ILI5-F1
#
_cell.length_a   1.000
_cell.length_b   1.000
_cell.length_c   1.000
_cell.angle_alpha   90.00
_cell.angle_beta   90.00
_cell.angle_gamma   90.00
#
_symmetry.space_group_name_H-M   'P 1'
#
loop_
_entity.id
_entity.type
_entity.pdbx_description
1 polymer ?
#
loop_
_entity_poly.entity_id
_entity_poly.type
_entity_poly.pdbx_seq_one_letter_code
_entity_poly.pdbx_strand_id
1 'polypeptide(L)'
;GIPLAYEVARNLGIPLVIIRRDSKVTEGSTVTINYVSGTSGRIQQMSLSKKSMKAKSKCIFIDDFLRGGGTAQGIKDLLKEFESELIGIGVLVDNIGVLQKRVSDYISIVELKHLGESKDLEVRPSNIII
;
A
#
# COMPACT_ATOMS: atom_id res chain seq x y z
N GLY A 1 1.34 -4.22 -7.30
CA GLY A 1 1.37 -2.74 -7.31
C GLY A 1 2.26 -2.07 -8.35
N ILE A 2 3.51 -2.52 -8.61
CA ILE A 2 4.55 -1.65 -9.25
C ILE A 2 4.15 -1.03 -10.61
N PRO A 3 3.65 -1.78 -11.62
CA PRO A 3 3.27 -1.16 -12.90
C PRO A 3 2.17 -0.12 -12.74
N LEU A 4 1.17 -0.39 -11.89
CA LEU A 4 0.10 0.56 -11.58
C LEU A 4 0.65 1.83 -10.92
N ALA A 5 1.56 1.69 -9.94
CA ALA A 5 2.20 2.81 -9.29
C ALA A 5 3.04 3.66 -10.25
N TYR A 6 3.71 3.02 -11.22
CA TYR A 6 4.46 3.71 -12.27
C TYR A 6 3.55 4.56 -13.16
N GLU A 7 2.43 4.02 -13.61
CA GLU A 7 1.44 4.74 -14.42
C GLU A 7 0.88 5.96 -13.67
N VAL A 8 0.52 5.78 -12.39
CA VAL A 8 0.03 6.89 -11.54
C VAL A 8 1.10 7.97 -11.35
N ALA A 9 2.33 7.57 -11.00
CA ALA A 9 3.45 8.49 -10.81
C ALA A 9 3.77 9.28 -12.08
N ARG A 10 3.73 8.61 -13.25
CA ARG A 10 3.96 9.24 -14.55
C ARG A 10 2.89 10.28 -14.87
N ASN A 11 1.61 9.96 -14.67
CA ASN A 11 0.51 10.90 -14.93
C ASN A 11 0.53 12.11 -13.99
N LEU A 12 0.97 11.93 -12.74
CA LEU A 12 1.11 13.02 -11.77
C LEU A 12 2.41 13.82 -11.92
N GLY A 13 3.36 13.36 -12.73
CA GLY A 13 4.68 14.00 -12.86
C GLY A 13 5.54 13.92 -11.60
N ILE A 14 5.37 12.88 -10.78
CA ILE A 14 6.10 12.70 -9.51
C ILE A 14 7.05 11.47 -9.55
N PRO A 15 8.09 11.42 -8.70
CA PRO A 15 8.99 10.27 -8.63
C PRO A 15 8.29 9.00 -8.12
N LEU A 16 8.69 7.85 -8.66
CA LEU A 16 8.30 6.53 -8.14
C LEU A 16 9.32 6.05 -7.09
N VAL A 17 8.82 5.64 -5.93
CA VAL A 17 9.61 5.00 -4.86
C VAL A 17 9.05 3.60 -4.63
N ILE A 18 9.93 2.58 -4.58
CA ILE A 18 9.55 1.19 -4.40
C ILE A 18 10.03 0.70 -3.03
N ILE A 19 9.09 0.30 -2.19
CA ILE A 19 9.36 -0.32 -0.89
C ILE A 19 9.62 -1.81 -1.11
N ARG A 20 10.67 -2.33 -0.48
CA ARG A 20 11.08 -3.73 -0.60
C ARG A 20 10.65 -4.53 0.62
N ARG A 21 10.47 -5.84 0.46
CA ARG A 21 10.26 -6.77 1.60
C ARG A 21 11.57 -7.21 2.26
N ASP A 22 12.66 -7.08 1.51
CA ASP A 22 14.00 -7.51 1.91
C ASP A 22 15.02 -6.44 1.47
N SER A 23 15.95 -6.14 2.37
CA SER A 23 17.04 -5.19 2.12
C SER A 23 18.17 -5.88 1.36
N LYS A 24 18.75 -5.20 0.37
CA LYS A 24 19.99 -5.65 -0.27
C LYS A 24 21.19 -4.95 0.35
N VAL A 25 22.28 -5.69 0.56
CA VAL A 25 23.55 -5.17 1.12
C VAL A 25 24.09 -3.98 0.31
N THR A 26 23.76 -3.90 -0.99
CA THR A 26 24.20 -2.81 -1.89
C THR A 26 23.40 -1.51 -1.79
N GLU A 27 22.37 -1.44 -0.94
CA GLU A 27 21.50 -0.26 -0.81
C GLU A 27 22.03 0.81 0.14
N GLY A 28 23.10 0.49 0.91
CA GLY A 28 23.67 1.39 1.90
C GLY A 28 22.72 1.60 3.10
N SER A 29 22.72 2.80 3.66
CA SER A 29 21.85 3.12 4.81
C SER A 29 20.38 2.92 4.45
N THR A 30 19.74 2.00 5.16
CA THR A 30 18.39 1.52 4.88
C THR A 30 17.58 1.58 6.17
N VAL A 31 16.36 2.09 6.06
CA VAL A 31 15.36 2.02 7.12
C VAL A 31 14.57 0.75 6.92
N THR A 32 14.40 -0.01 8.00
CA THR A 32 13.69 -1.28 8.01
C THR A 32 12.69 -1.27 9.15
N ILE A 33 11.46 -1.65 8.87
CA ILE A 33 10.41 -1.77 9.90
C ILE A 33 9.76 -3.15 9.83
N ASN A 34 9.18 -3.55 10.96
CA ASN A 34 8.33 -4.74 11.07
C ASN A 34 6.87 -4.31 11.16
N TYR A 35 5.99 -5.03 10.47
CA TYR A 35 4.55 -4.80 10.51
C TYR A 35 3.78 -6.11 10.49
N VAL A 36 2.56 -6.11 11.00
CA VAL A 36 1.69 -7.29 10.93
C VAL A 36 0.95 -7.27 9.59
N SER A 37 1.21 -8.27 8.75
CA SER A 37 0.52 -8.40 7.47
C SER A 37 -0.96 -8.64 7.69
N GLY A 38 -1.80 -7.85 7.03
CA GLY A 38 -3.26 -8.02 7.06
C GLY A 38 -3.73 -9.27 6.32
N THR A 39 -2.85 -10.00 5.63
CA THR A 39 -3.21 -11.21 4.87
C THR A 39 -2.84 -12.49 5.59
N SER A 40 -1.71 -12.53 6.28
CA SER A 40 -1.19 -13.73 6.95
C SER A 40 -1.25 -13.67 8.48
N GLY A 41 -1.49 -12.49 9.06
CA GLY A 41 -1.36 -12.25 10.50
C GLY A 41 0.09 -12.38 11.01
N ARG A 42 1.05 -12.64 10.12
CA ARG A 42 2.46 -12.79 10.46
C ARG A 42 3.17 -11.44 10.42
N ILE A 43 4.20 -11.33 11.23
CA ILE A 43 5.15 -10.22 11.16
C ILE A 43 5.88 -10.34 9.81
N GLN A 44 5.86 -9.25 9.06
CA GLN A 44 6.62 -9.07 7.83
C GLN A 44 7.51 -7.85 7.97
N GLN A 45 8.57 -7.85 7.18
CA GLN A 45 9.51 -6.75 7.12
C GLN A 45 9.26 -5.94 5.85
N MET A 46 9.51 -4.63 5.93
CA MET A 46 9.69 -3.80 4.75
C MET A 46 10.86 -2.84 4.94
N SER A 47 11.54 -2.50 3.85
CA SER A 47 12.75 -1.69 3.88
C SER A 47 12.79 -0.68 2.73
N LEU A 48 13.36 0.49 3.01
CA LEU A 48 13.58 1.55 2.04
C LEU A 48 14.95 2.21 2.28
N SER A 49 15.71 2.39 1.21
CA SER A 49 17.02 3.05 1.26
C SER A 49 16.85 4.54 1.56
N LYS A 50 17.70 5.11 2.43
CA LYS A 50 17.64 6.54 2.78
C LYS A 50 17.84 7.48 1.58
N LYS A 51 18.53 7.02 0.54
CA LYS A 51 18.73 7.76 -0.73
C LYS A 51 17.52 7.72 -1.67
N SER A 52 16.56 6.81 -1.45
CA SER A 52 15.43 6.61 -2.36
C SER A 52 14.32 7.64 -2.18
N MET A 53 14.33 8.41 -1.10
CA MET A 53 13.31 9.41 -0.81
C MET A 53 13.91 10.60 -0.07
N LYS A 54 13.46 11.81 -0.39
CA LYS A 54 13.81 13.01 0.37
C LYS A 54 13.02 13.05 1.67
N ALA A 55 13.65 13.51 2.75
CA ALA A 55 12.92 13.77 3.99
C ALA A 55 11.80 14.80 3.78
N LYS A 56 10.76 14.77 4.62
CA LYS A 56 9.62 15.71 4.57
C LYS A 56 8.83 15.67 3.26
N SER A 57 8.80 14.51 2.61
CA SER A 57 8.01 14.29 1.41
C SER A 57 6.54 14.03 1.75
N LYS A 58 5.64 14.47 0.87
CA LYS A 58 4.24 14.01 0.85
C LYS A 58 4.13 12.85 -0.13
N CYS A 59 3.58 11.74 0.34
CA CYS A 59 3.59 10.46 -0.37
C CYS A 59 2.16 9.96 -0.58
N ILE A 60 1.92 9.37 -1.75
CA ILE A 60 0.75 8.54 -2.02
C ILE A 60 1.19 7.08 -2.12
N PHE A 61 0.41 6.17 -1.53
CA PHE A 61 0.66 4.74 -1.63
C PHE A 61 -0.26 4.12 -2.69
N ILE A 62 0.33 3.38 -3.63
CA ILE A 62 -0.39 2.70 -4.70
C ILE A 62 -0.13 1.20 -4.65
N ASP A 63 -1.19 0.39 -4.62
CA ASP A 63 -1.09 -1.07 -4.72
C ASP A 63 -2.22 -1.70 -5.54
N ASP A 64 -2.06 -2.97 -5.90
CA ASP A 64 -3.09 -3.69 -6.63
C ASP A 64 -4.25 -4.17 -5.75
N PHE A 65 -4.00 -4.51 -4.48
CA PHE A 65 -5.02 -5.15 -3.64
C PHE A 65 -4.98 -4.68 -2.18
N LEU A 66 -6.12 -4.18 -1.67
CA LEU A 66 -6.31 -3.90 -0.25
C LEU A 66 -7.04 -5.05 0.45
N ARG A 67 -6.45 -5.55 1.55
CA ARG A 67 -7.08 -6.50 2.49
C ARG A 67 -7.38 -5.82 3.82
N GLY A 68 -6.73 -6.24 4.91
CA GLY A 68 -6.91 -5.65 6.24
C GLY A 68 -6.16 -4.34 6.52
N GLY A 69 -5.49 -3.74 5.52
CA GLY A 69 -4.79 -2.46 5.69
C GLY A 69 -3.47 -2.51 6.49
N GLY A 70 -2.99 -3.69 6.91
CA GLY A 70 -1.74 -3.83 7.66
C GLY A 70 -0.51 -3.27 6.94
N THR A 71 -0.42 -3.47 5.62
CA THR A 71 0.66 -2.92 4.78
C THR A 71 0.67 -1.40 4.76
N ALA A 72 -0.50 -0.77 4.58
CA ALA A 72 -0.61 0.68 4.56
C ALA A 72 -0.22 1.32 5.92
N GLN A 73 -0.58 0.66 7.03
CA GLN A 73 -0.11 1.08 8.36
C GLN A 73 1.41 0.97 8.48
N GLY A 74 2.00 -0.15 8.03
CA GLY A 74 3.45 -0.29 7.97
C GLY A 74 4.10 0.83 7.15
N ILE A 75 3.55 1.16 5.98
CA ILE A 75 4.07 2.26 5.16
C ILE A 75 4.00 3.59 5.89
N LYS A 76 2.90 3.88 6.62
CA LYS A 76 2.80 5.08 7.45
C LYS A 76 3.90 5.16 8.49
N ASP A 77 4.21 4.05 9.14
CA ASP A 77 5.29 3.99 10.15
C ASP A 77 6.68 4.09 9.51
N LEU A 78 6.88 3.49 8.33
CA LEU A 78 8.11 3.65 7.56
C LEU A 78 8.35 5.10 7.17
N LEU A 79 7.31 5.82 6.72
CA LEU A 79 7.44 7.22 6.28
C LEU A 79 7.77 8.18 7.43
N LYS A 80 7.34 7.87 8.68
CA LYS A 80 7.72 8.66 9.86
C LYS A 80 9.23 8.68 10.09
N GLU A 81 9.93 7.56 9.82
CA GLU A 81 11.40 7.47 9.91
C GLU A 81 12.12 8.39 8.91
N PHE A 82 11.39 8.93 7.92
CA PHE A 82 11.87 9.90 6.94
C PHE A 82 11.24 11.28 7.12
N GLU A 83 10.60 11.55 8.27
CA GLU A 83 9.82 12.77 8.53
C GLU A 83 8.78 13.06 7.44
N SER A 84 8.31 12.03 6.74
CA SER A 84 7.45 12.12 5.56
C SER A 84 6.02 11.68 5.88
N GLU A 85 5.07 12.11 5.08
CA GLU A 85 3.65 11.96 5.35
C GLU A 85 2.95 11.13 4.26
N LEU A 86 2.15 10.14 4.67
CA LEU A 86 1.23 9.46 3.78
C LEU A 86 -0.05 10.28 3.65
N ILE A 87 -0.25 10.92 2.51
CA ILE A 87 -1.38 11.84 2.25
C ILE A 87 -2.54 11.17 1.50
N GLY A 88 -2.36 9.95 1.01
CA GLY A 88 -3.41 9.23 0.29
C GLY A 88 -3.01 7.81 -0.07
N ILE A 89 -4.02 6.97 -0.24
CA ILE A 89 -3.87 5.57 -0.64
C ILE A 89 -4.81 5.31 -1.82
N GLY A 90 -4.26 4.74 -2.89
CA GLY A 90 -5.01 4.31 -4.06
C GLY A 90 -4.78 2.82 -4.30
N VAL A 91 -5.84 2.05 -4.47
CA VAL A 91 -5.75 0.62 -4.78
C VAL A 91 -6.62 0.26 -5.97
N LEU A 92 -6.19 -0.73 -6.75
CA LEU A 92 -7.01 -1.22 -7.85
C LEU A 92 -8.24 -1.98 -7.32
N VAL A 93 -8.02 -2.95 -6.44
CA VAL A 93 -9.08 -3.81 -5.89
C VAL A 93 -9.12 -3.71 -4.38
N ASP A 94 -10.33 -3.57 -3.85
CA ASP A 94 -10.60 -3.59 -2.43
C ASP A 94 -11.47 -4.78 -2.04
N ASN A 95 -11.01 -5.59 -1.08
CA ASN A 95 -11.81 -6.67 -0.53
C ASN A 95 -12.74 -6.13 0.57
N ILE A 96 -13.99 -5.83 0.19
CA ILE A 96 -15.03 -5.33 1.09
C ILE A 96 -15.57 -6.39 2.05
N GLY A 97 -15.22 -7.67 1.86
CA GLY A 97 -15.50 -8.73 2.84
C GLY A 97 -14.72 -8.57 4.15
N VAL A 98 -13.67 -7.74 4.18
CA VAL A 98 -12.92 -7.42 5.40
C VAL A 98 -13.52 -6.18 6.06
N LEU A 99 -14.34 -6.39 7.09
CA LEU A 99 -15.12 -5.32 7.75
C LEU A 99 -14.27 -4.36 8.60
N GLN A 100 -13.19 -4.85 9.21
CA GLN A 100 -12.30 -4.02 10.04
C GLN A 100 -10.96 -3.81 9.35
N LYS A 101 -10.86 -2.73 8.57
CA LYS A 101 -9.61 -2.30 7.97
C LYS A 101 -8.89 -1.35 8.91
N ARG A 102 -7.55 -1.43 8.93
CA ARG A 102 -6.69 -0.52 9.70
C ARG A 102 -6.54 0.87 9.06
N VAL A 103 -7.24 1.11 7.96
CA VAL A 103 -7.18 2.35 7.17
C VAL A 103 -8.61 2.68 6.71
N SER A 104 -9.01 3.94 6.89
CA SER A 104 -10.30 4.48 6.45
C SER A 104 -10.19 5.30 5.15
N ASP A 105 -9.06 5.97 4.94
CA ASP A 105 -8.94 7.00 3.90
C ASP A 105 -8.16 6.43 2.70
N TYR A 106 -8.88 5.73 1.82
CA TYR A 106 -8.33 5.19 0.57
C TYR A 106 -9.34 5.28 -0.57
N ILE A 107 -8.82 5.27 -1.79
CA ILE A 107 -9.58 5.18 -3.03
C ILE A 107 -9.39 3.79 -3.62
N SER A 108 -10.49 3.14 -4.01
CA SER A 108 -10.49 1.89 -4.77
C SER A 108 -11.17 2.07 -6.12
N ILE A 109 -10.78 1.27 -7.12
CA ILE A 109 -11.44 1.26 -8.44
C ILE A 109 -12.47 0.13 -8.52
N VAL A 110 -12.15 -1.03 -7.93
CA VAL A 110 -12.98 -2.22 -7.94
C VAL A 110 -13.19 -2.70 -6.52
N GLU A 111 -14.43 -3.06 -6.18
CA GLU A 111 -14.77 -3.74 -4.94
C GLU A 111 -15.02 -5.22 -5.21
N LEU A 112 -14.48 -6.05 -4.33
CA LEU A 112 -14.59 -7.51 -4.39
C LEU A 112 -15.15 -8.03 -3.07
N LYS A 113 -16.14 -8.92 -3.15
CA LYS A 113 -16.76 -9.59 -2.01
C LYS A 113 -16.90 -11.08 -2.27
N HIS A 114 -16.60 -11.89 -1.26
CA HIS A 114 -16.84 -13.32 -1.32
C HIS A 114 -18.29 -13.65 -0.96
N LEU A 115 -18.93 -14.53 -1.72
CA LEU A 115 -20.32 -14.92 -1.51
C LEU A 115 -20.41 -16.24 -0.73
N GLY A 116 -20.40 -16.14 0.60
CA GLY A 116 -20.62 -17.28 1.50
C GLY A 116 -19.53 -18.34 1.43
N GLU A 117 -19.91 -19.62 1.48
CA GLU A 117 -19.00 -20.78 1.38
C GLU A 117 -18.69 -21.21 -0.06
N SER A 118 -19.35 -20.59 -1.05
CA SER A 118 -19.12 -20.87 -2.47
C SER A 118 -17.81 -20.22 -2.95
N LYS A 119 -17.24 -20.70 -4.07
CA LYS A 119 -16.08 -20.03 -4.70
C LYS A 119 -16.45 -18.73 -5.42
N ASP A 120 -17.71 -18.31 -5.37
CA ASP A 120 -18.20 -17.18 -6.15
C ASP A 120 -17.72 -15.85 -5.57
N LEU A 121 -17.43 -14.94 -6.49
CA LEU A 121 -16.94 -13.60 -6.21
C LEU A 121 -17.89 -12.59 -6.82
N GLU A 122 -18.42 -11.70 -5.98
CA GLU A 122 -19.10 -10.49 -6.44
C GLU A 122 -18.04 -9.42 -6.69
N VAL A 123 -18.03 -8.88 -7.92
CA VAL A 123 -17.11 -7.83 -8.35
C VAL A 123 -17.93 -6.67 -8.90
N ARG A 124 -17.69 -5.46 -8.38
CA ARG A 124 -18.41 -4.25 -8.80
C ARG A 124 -17.46 -3.04 -8.86
N PRO A 125 -17.76 -2.03 -9.68
CA PRO A 125 -17.05 -0.75 -9.61
C PRO A 125 -17.20 -0.14 -8.22
N SER A 126 -16.16 0.56 -7.76
CA SER A 126 -16.23 1.35 -6.53
C SER A 126 -17.17 2.55 -6.70
N ASN A 127 -17.83 2.95 -5.61
CA ASN A 127 -18.80 4.06 -5.61
C ASN A 127 -18.20 5.40 -6.06
N ILE A 128 -16.87 5.57 -6.04
CA ILE A 128 -16.20 6.80 -6.48
C ILE A 128 -16.19 6.97 -8.02
N ILE A 129 -16.51 5.91 -8.76
CA ILE A 129 -16.53 5.90 -10.23
C ILE A 129 -17.95 6.08 -10.79
N ILE A 130 -18.97 5.87 -9.97
CA ILE A 130 -20.40 5.95 -10.34
C ILE A 130 -20.95 7.30 -9.90
#